data_AF-A0A2T4I945-F1
#
_entry.id   AF-A0A2T4I945-F1
#
_cell.length_a   1.000
_cell.length_b   1.000
_cell.length_c   1.000
_cell.angle_alpha   90.00
_cell.angle_beta   90.00
_cell.angle_gamma   90.00
#
_symmetry.space_group_name_H-M   'P 1'
#
loop_
_entity.id
_entity.type
_entity.pdbx_description
1 polymer ?
#
loop_
_entity_poly.entity_id
_entity_poly.type
_entity_poly.pdbx_seq_one_letter_code
_entity_poly.pdbx_strand_id
1 'polypeptide(L)'
;MLLMLVVKTELIVQLGVLIFGIFFILFGLFLYWKQKNKNRYSFEKQNRESKNAWEFTKKNFYLLVLAIGFLFIITAIITLITK
;
A
#
# COMPACT_ATOMS: atom_id res chain seq x y z
N MET A 1 12.82 16.38 -30.62
CA MET A 1 13.69 15.47 -29.86
C MET A 1 13.53 15.64 -28.34
N LEU A 2 13.66 16.86 -27.80
CA LEU A 2 13.45 17.16 -26.36
C LEU A 2 12.08 16.72 -25.80
N LEU A 3 10.98 17.05 -26.47
CA LEU A 3 9.62 16.65 -26.05
C LEU A 3 9.46 15.12 -25.93
N MET A 4 10.07 14.37 -26.85
CA MET A 4 9.98 12.90 -26.86
C MET A 4 10.75 12.26 -25.69
N LEU A 5 11.82 12.92 -25.22
CA LEU A 5 12.55 12.49 -24.02
C LEU A 5 11.74 12.77 -22.76
N VAL A 6 11.12 13.95 -22.66
CA VAL A 6 10.27 14.32 -21.51
C VAL A 6 9.10 13.35 -21.33
N VAL A 7 8.36 13.04 -22.41
CA VAL A 7 7.24 12.08 -22.36
C VAL A 7 7.68 10.69 -21.91
N LYS A 8 8.86 10.23 -22.37
CA LYS A 8 9.42 8.94 -21.93
C LYS A 8 9.80 8.95 -20.45
N THR A 9 10.41 10.04 -19.96
CA THR A 9 10.78 10.17 -18.56
C THR A 9 9.54 10.16 -17.66
N GLU A 10 8.48 10.89 -18.02
CA GLU A 10 7.24 10.90 -17.24
C GLU A 10 6.60 9.50 -17.15
N LEU A 11 6.56 8.77 -18.26
CA LEU A 11 6.04 7.41 -18.30
C LEU A 11 6.85 6.45 -17.40
N ILE A 12 8.18 6.55 -17.45
CA ILE A 12 9.08 5.74 -16.60
C ILE A 12 8.84 6.03 -15.12
N VAL A 13 8.69 7.31 -14.76
CA VAL A 13 8.41 7.70 -13.37
C VAL A 13 7.08 7.12 -12.90
N GLN A 14 6.01 7.24 -13.69
CA GLN A 14 4.70 6.71 -13.30
C GLN A 14 4.68 5.18 -13.20
N LEU A 15 5.38 4.48 -14.10
CA LEU A 15 5.58 3.03 -13.99
C LEU A 15 6.35 2.66 -12.71
N GLY A 16 7.37 3.44 -12.34
CA GLY A 16 8.09 3.27 -11.09
C GLY A 16 7.21 3.42 -9.86
N VAL A 17 6.36 4.48 -9.82
CA VAL A 17 5.38 4.69 -8.73
C VAL A 17 4.39 3.52 -8.65
N LEU A 18 3.92 3.01 -9.80
CA LEU A 18 3.00 1.88 -9.85
C LEU A 18 3.63 0.59 -9.33
N ILE A 19 4.87 0.29 -9.72
CA ILE A 19 5.65 -0.84 -9.19
C ILE A 19 5.83 -0.70 -7.67
N PHE A 20 6.15 0.50 -7.20
CA PHE A 20 6.32 0.77 -5.78
C PHE A 20 5.01 0.56 -5.00
N GLY A 21 3.87 0.99 -5.56
CA GLY A 21 2.54 0.73 -4.99
C GLY A 21 2.24 -0.77 -4.89
N ILE A 22 2.51 -1.54 -5.95
CA ILE A 22 2.35 -3.01 -5.94
C ILE A 22 3.23 -3.66 -4.88
N PHE A 23 4.48 -3.21 -4.73
CA PHE A 23 5.38 -3.70 -3.68
C PHE A 23 4.79 -3.48 -2.28
N PHE A 24 4.21 -2.30 -2.01
CA PHE A 24 3.52 -2.02 -0.75
C PHE A 24 2.31 -2.93 -0.53
N ILE A 25 1.53 -3.23 -1.58
CA ILE A 25 0.42 -4.16 -1.47
C ILE A 25 0.91 -5.57 -1.11
N LEU A 26 1.92 -6.08 -1.81
CA LEU A 26 2.50 -7.39 -1.52
C LEU A 26 3.08 -7.45 -0.10
N PHE A 27 3.78 -6.40 0.33
CA PHE A 27 4.33 -6.31 1.68
C PHE A 27 3.21 -6.25 2.74
N GLY A 28 2.15 -5.49 2.50
CA GLY A 28 0.97 -5.43 3.36
C GLY A 28 0.27 -6.79 3.49
N LEU A 29 0.09 -7.50 2.37
CA LEU A 29 -0.46 -8.86 2.36
C LEU A 29 0.44 -9.86 3.11
N PHE A 30 1.76 -9.74 2.95
CA PHE A 30 2.72 -10.55 3.70
C PHE A 30 2.62 -10.30 5.21
N LEU A 31 2.54 -9.04 5.64
CA LEU A 31 2.36 -8.69 7.05
C LEU A 31 1.04 -9.22 7.61
N TYR A 32 -0.05 -9.10 6.83
CA TYR A 32 -1.34 -9.66 7.19
C TYR A 32 -1.26 -11.18 7.37
N TRP A 33 -0.65 -11.89 6.42
CA TRP A 33 -0.47 -13.34 6.50
C TRP A 33 0.38 -13.76 7.71
N LYS A 34 1.50 -13.06 7.95
CA LYS A 34 2.36 -13.29 9.12
C LYS A 34 1.60 -13.09 10.43
N GLN A 35 0.77 -12.06 10.52
CA GLN A 35 -0.04 -11.78 11.69
C GLN A 35 -1.13 -12.83 11.91
N LYS A 36 -1.83 -13.22 10.85
CA LYS A 36 -2.86 -14.25 10.88
C LYS A 36 -2.30 -15.60 11.35
N ASN A 37 -1.10 -15.96 10.90
CA ASN A 37 -0.45 -17.20 11.33
C ASN A 37 0.02 -17.16 12.79
N LYS A 38 0.40 -15.99 13.30
CA LYS A 38 0.82 -15.83 14.70
C LYS A 38 -0.36 -15.80 15.68
N ASN A 39 -1.53 -15.34 15.24
CA ASN A 39 -2.69 -15.12 16.10
C ASN A 39 -3.90 -15.93 15.64
N ARG A 40 -4.27 -16.95 16.42
CA ARG A 40 -5.46 -17.79 16.16
C ARG A 40 -6.79 -17.14 16.55
N TYR A 41 -6.77 -15.94 17.13
CA TYR A 41 -7.97 -15.22 17.55
C TYR A 41 -8.58 -14.43 16.40
N SER A 42 -9.91 -14.29 16.38
CA SER A 42 -10.60 -13.48 15.38
C SER A 42 -10.18 -12.00 15.47
N PHE A 43 -10.23 -11.31 14.33
CA PHE A 43 -9.92 -9.87 14.22
C PHE A 43 -10.68 -9.04 15.27
N GLU A 44 -11.95 -9.36 15.49
CA GLU A 44 -12.80 -8.66 16.47
C GLU A 44 -12.27 -8.85 17.90
N LYS A 45 -11.85 -10.06 18.27
CA LYS A 45 -11.32 -10.35 19.61
C LYS A 45 -9.99 -9.64 19.86
N GLN A 46 -9.10 -9.59 18.85
CA GLN A 46 -7.82 -8.87 18.98
C GLN A 46 -7.97 -7.35 19.11
N ASN A 47 -8.98 -6.78 18.45
CA ASN A 47 -9.18 -5.34 18.42
C ASN A 47 -9.92 -4.80 19.64
N ARG A 48 -10.83 -5.58 20.24
CA ARG A 48 -11.48 -5.25 21.52
C ARG A 48 -10.48 -5.09 22.68
N GLU A 49 -9.32 -5.72 22.61
CA GLU A 49 -8.25 -5.59 23.60
C GLU A 49 -7.42 -4.31 23.45
N SER A 50 -7.61 -3.53 22.38
CA SER A 50 -6.84 -2.30 22.16
C SER A 50 -7.44 -1.17 22.98
N LYS A 51 -6.64 -0.59 23.89
CA LYS A 51 -7.12 0.46 24.81
C LYS A 51 -7.07 1.85 24.19
N ASN A 52 -6.32 2.03 23.11
CA ASN A 52 -6.13 3.30 22.42
C ASN A 52 -5.89 3.11 20.91
N ALA A 53 -6.03 4.20 20.15
CA ALA A 53 -5.84 4.21 18.70
C ALA A 53 -4.42 3.74 18.29
N TRP A 54 -3.40 4.07 19.09
CA TRP A 54 -2.02 3.68 18.82
C TRP A 54 -1.80 2.17 18.88
N GLU A 55 -2.37 1.49 19.87
CA GLU A 55 -2.33 0.02 19.96
C GLU A 55 -3.07 -0.63 18.80
N PHE A 56 -4.21 -0.07 18.39
CA PHE A 56 -4.95 -0.53 17.23
C PHE A 56 -4.12 -0.39 15.95
N THR A 57 -3.48 0.75 15.72
CA THR A 57 -2.64 0.97 14.52
C THR A 57 -1.43 0.04 14.51
N LYS A 58 -0.78 -0.19 15.65
CA LYS A 58 0.33 -1.15 15.74
C LYS A 58 -0.11 -2.58 15.42
N LYS A 59 -1.27 -3.00 15.94
CA LYS A 59 -1.84 -4.32 15.66
C LYS A 59 -2.29 -4.45 14.20
N ASN A 60 -2.74 -3.37 13.57
CA ASN A 60 -3.30 -3.40 12.22
C ASN A 60 -2.43 -2.67 11.20
N PHE A 61 -1.11 -2.61 11.45
CA PHE A 61 -0.18 -1.83 10.63
C PHE A 61 -0.21 -2.26 9.14
N TYR A 62 -0.49 -3.54 8.88
CA TYR A 62 -0.66 -4.04 7.52
C TYR A 62 -1.77 -3.30 6.75
N LEU A 63 -2.85 -2.85 7.41
CA LEU A 63 -3.90 -2.06 6.76
C LEU A 63 -3.40 -0.69 6.32
N LEU A 64 -2.55 -0.04 7.12
CA LEU A 64 -1.92 1.23 6.76
C LEU A 64 -1.02 1.06 5.53
N VAL A 65 -0.20 0.01 5.52
CA VAL A 65 0.69 -0.31 4.40
C VAL A 65 -0.11 -0.58 3.12
N LEU A 66 -1.21 -1.35 3.22
CA LEU A 66 -2.11 -1.60 2.10
C LEU A 66 -2.74 -0.30 1.58
N ALA A 67 -3.25 0.55 2.47
CA ALA A 67 -3.86 1.82 2.08
C ALA A 67 -2.87 2.74 1.33
N ILE A 68 -1.62 2.82 1.81
CA ILE A 68 -0.55 3.58 1.13
C ILE A 68 -0.25 2.98 -0.24
N GLY A 69 -0.17 1.66 -0.36
CA GLY A 69 0.03 0.98 -1.65
C GLY A 69 -1.09 1.28 -2.64
N PHE A 70 -2.35 1.24 -2.19
CA PHE A 70 -3.50 1.59 -3.03
C PHE A 70 -3.46 3.06 -3.48
N LEU A 71 -3.11 3.99 -2.59
CA LEU A 71 -2.96 5.40 -2.94
C LEU A 71 -1.93 5.59 -4.06
N PHE A 72 -0.75 4.97 -3.97
CA PHE A 72 0.25 5.07 -5.03
C PHE A 72 -0.24 4.51 -6.36
N ILE A 73 -0.92 3.36 -6.35
CA ILE A 73 -1.47 2.75 -7.57
C ILE A 73 -2.53 3.67 -8.19
N ILE A 74 -3.48 4.16 -7.39
CA ILE A 74 -4.56 5.04 -7.85
C ILE A 74 -3.97 6.34 -8.42
N THR A 75 -3.03 6.97 -7.71
CA THR A 75 -2.38 8.20 -8.19
C THR A 75 -1.62 7.99 -9.49
N ALA A 76 -0.88 6.89 -9.63
CA ALA A 76 -0.16 6.57 -10.86
C ALA A 76 -1.12 6.32 -12.03
N ILE A 77 -2.20 5.55 -11.80
CA ILE A 77 -3.21 5.27 -12.83
C ILE A 77 -3.94 6.56 -13.26
N ILE A 78 -4.39 7.38 -12.31
CA ILE A 78 -5.05 8.66 -12.63
C ILE A 78 -4.11 9.53 -13.46
N THR A 79 -2.83 9.62 -13.09
CA THR A 79 -1.87 10.44 -13.81
C THR A 79 -1.57 9.90 -15.21
N LEU A 80 -1.56 8.57 -15.39
CA LEU A 80 -1.37 7.92 -16.69
C LEU A 80 -2.59 8.04 -17.62
N ILE A 81 -3.79 8.19 -17.07
CA ILE A 81 -5.03 8.33 -17.85
C ILE A 81 -5.30 9.80 -18.21
N THR A 82 -4.94 10.73 -17.32
CA THR A 82 -5.21 12.17 -17.50
C THR A 82 -4.16 12.91 -18.32
N LYS A 83 -3.00 12.28 -18.56
CA LYS A 83 -1.96 12.76 -19.48
C LYS A 83 -2.00 12.00 -20.80
#